data_AF-A0A5C6DKN3-F1
#
_entry.id   AF-A0A5C6DKN3-F1
#
_cell.length_a   1.000
_cell.length_b   1.000
_cell.length_c   1.000
_cell.angle_alpha   90.00
_cell.angle_beta   90.00
_cell.angle_gamma   90.00
#
_symmetry.space_group_name_H-M   'P 1'
#
loop_
_entity.id
_entity.type
_entity.pdbx_description
1 polymer ?
#
loop_
_entity_poly.entity_id
_entity_poly.type
_entity_poly.pdbx_seq_one_letter_code
_entity_poly.pdbx_strand_id
1 'polypeptide(L)' 'MKIPKYSRHSSGNARVRLGGQYYYLGKYGTKESRAEYNRLVGEFIATGGVVITDDAKADLTLVEMFAAY' A
#
# COMPACT_ATOMS: atom_id res chain seq x y z
N MET A 1 -17.08 -1.72 7.93
CA MET A 1 -15.75 -1.53 7.32
C MET A 1 -15.51 -2.66 6.33
N LYS A 2 -15.24 -2.38 5.05
CA LYS A 2 -15.05 -3.43 4.03
C LYS A 2 -13.57 -3.75 3.95
N ILE A 3 -13.19 -5.00 4.28
CA ILE A 3 -11.79 -5.43 4.19
C ILE A 3 -11.36 -5.32 2.72
N PRO A 4 -10.24 -4.64 2.43
CA PRO A 4 -9.73 -4.49 1.07
C PRO A 4 -9.46 -5.85 0.42
N LYS A 5 -10.01 -6.08 -0.77
CA LYS A 5 -9.91 -7.39 -1.43
C LYS A 5 -8.55 -7.56 -2.10
N TYR A 6 -7.86 -8.65 -1.75
CA TYR A 6 -6.72 -9.14 -2.51
C TYR A 6 -7.19 -9.68 -3.87
N SER A 7 -6.75 -9.04 -4.96
CA SER A 7 -7.21 -9.35 -6.33
C SER A 7 -6.04 -9.64 -7.25
N ARG A 8 -6.26 -10.52 -8.23
CA ARG A 8 -5.32 -10.70 -9.34
C ARG A 8 -5.56 -9.64 -10.41
N HIS A 9 -4.49 -9.08 -10.96
CA HIS A 9 -4.50 -8.27 -12.17
C HIS A 9 -4.34 -9.16 -13.42
N SER A 10 -4.73 -8.66 -14.60
CA SER A 10 -4.56 -9.40 -15.86
C SER A 10 -3.10 -9.76 -16.14
N SER A 11 -2.14 -8.94 -15.68
CA SER A 11 -0.70 -9.20 -15.78
C SER A 11 -0.19 -10.34 -14.90
N GLY A 12 -1.04 -10.95 -14.05
CA GLY A 12 -0.63 -12.00 -13.12
C GLY A 12 -0.09 -11.50 -11.78
N ASN A 13 -0.01 -10.19 -11.59
CA ASN A 13 0.36 -9.58 -10.32
C ASN A 13 -0.85 -9.47 -9.38
N ALA A 14 -0.60 -9.57 -8.08
CA ALA A 14 -1.54 -9.21 -7.04
C ALA A 14 -1.68 -7.70 -6.91
N ARG A 15 -2.91 -7.25 -6.65
CA ARG A 15 -3.24 -5.87 -6.36
C ARG A 15 -4.29 -5.77 -5.27
N VAL A 16 -4.28 -4.67 -4.55
CA VAL A 16 -5.30 -4.29 -3.57
C VAL A 16 -5.76 -2.85 -3.83
N ARG A 17 -7.04 -2.58 -3.61
CA ARG A 17 -7.58 -1.21 -3.71
C ARG A 17 -7.73 -0.63 -2.32
N LEU A 18 -6.99 0.43 -2.02
CA LEU A 18 -6.98 1.12 -0.72
C LEU A 18 -7.12 2.62 -0.98
N GLY A 19 -7.96 3.32 -0.21
CA GLY A 19 -8.13 4.77 -0.36
C GLY A 19 -8.52 5.27 -1.76
N GLY A 20 -9.10 4.40 -2.60
CA GLY A 20 -9.42 4.72 -3.99
C GLY A 20 -8.31 4.42 -5.01
N GLN A 21 -7.08 4.19 -4.56
CA GLN A 21 -5.92 3.84 -5.38
C GLN A 21 -5.67 2.32 -5.44
N TYR A 22 -4.95 1.87 -6.47
CA TYR A 22 -4.53 0.47 -6.63
C TYR A 22 -3.06 0.31 -6.30
N TYR A 23 -2.75 -0.65 -5.44
CA TYR A 23 -1.38 -1.00 -5.05
C TYR A 23 -1.05 -2.38 -5.56
N TYR A 24 0.10 -2.53 -6.22
CA TYR A 24 0.60 -3.82 -6.71
C TYR A 24 1.52 -4.45 -5.67
N LEU A 25 1.34 -5.73 -5.43
CA LEU A 25 2.00 -6.48 -4.35
C LEU A 25 3.04 -7.48 -4.89
N GLY A 26 3.33 -7.43 -6.19
CA GLY A 26 4.12 -8.45 -6.89
C GLY A 26 3.27 -9.61 -7.41
N LYS A 27 3.87 -10.78 -7.64
CA LYS A 27 3.20 -11.92 -8.30
C LYS A 27 2.08 -12.51 -7.45
N TYR A 28 0.92 -12.78 -8.05
CA TYR A 28 -0.24 -13.29 -7.31
C TYR A 28 0.00 -14.67 -6.69
N GLY A 29 -0.40 -14.83 -5.44
CA GLY A 29 -0.33 -16.08 -4.70
C GLY A 29 1.03 -16.38 -4.04
N THR A 30 2.04 -15.53 -4.24
CA THR A 30 3.35 -15.69 -3.57
C THR A 30 3.28 -15.29 -2.09
N LYS A 31 4.24 -15.78 -1.29
CA LYS A 31 4.38 -15.39 0.11
C LYS A 31 4.66 -13.89 0.24
N GLU A 32 5.51 -13.35 -0.63
CA GLU A 32 5.86 -11.93 -0.69
C GLU A 32 4.62 -11.06 -0.91
N SER A 33 3.79 -11.38 -1.90
CA SER A 33 2.58 -10.59 -2.17
C SER A 33 1.54 -10.63 -1.04
N ARG A 34 1.53 -11.71 -0.27
CA ARG A 34 0.70 -11.85 0.94
C ARG A 34 1.27 -11.08 2.12
N ALA A 35 2.58 -11.07 2.29
CA ALA A 35 3.26 -10.26 3.30
C ALA A 35 3.01 -8.76 3.04
N GLU A 36 3.15 -8.32 1.78
CA GLU A 36 2.90 -6.94 1.39
C GLU A 36 1.43 -6.54 1.55
N TYR A 37 0.51 -7.46 1.19
CA TYR A 37 -0.91 -7.26 1.47
C TYR A 37 -1.18 -7.02 2.96
N ASN A 38 -0.61 -7.86 3.83
CA ASN A 38 -0.81 -7.75 5.28
C ASN A 38 -0.20 -6.45 5.83
N ARG A 39 0.97 -6.03 5.34
CA ARG A 39 1.60 -4.75 5.70
C ARG A 39 0.69 -3.57 5.35
N LEU A 40 0.30 -3.45 4.08
CA LEU A 40 -0.51 -2.31 3.61
C LEU A 40 -1.91 -2.28 4.22
N VAL A 41 -2.56 -3.44 4.39
CA VAL A 41 -3.89 -3.49 5.02
C VAL A 41 -3.79 -3.20 6.53
N GLY A 42 -2.75 -3.68 7.21
CA GLY A 42 -2.49 -3.36 8.61
C GLY A 42 -2.27 -1.86 8.82
N GLU A 43 -1.43 -1.25 8.00
CA GLU A 43 -1.20 0.19 8.00
C GLU A 43 -2.49 0.96 7.69
N PHE A 44 -3.25 0.56 6.67
CA PHE A 44 -4.52 1.21 6.28
C PHE A 44 -5.57 1.18 7.40
N ILE A 45 -5.65 0.10 8.16
CA ILE A 45 -6.57 -0.02 9.30
C ILE A 45 -6.08 0.88 10.45
N ALA A 46 -4.78 0.87 10.73
CA ALA A 46 -4.18 1.67 11.81
C ALA A 46 -4.31 3.18 11.58
N THR A 47 -4.21 3.64 10.33
CA THR A 47 -4.33 5.05 9.94
C THR A 47 -5.76 5.51 9.69
N GLY A 48 -6.76 4.62 9.79
CA GLY A 48 -8.17 4.96 9.56
C GLY A 48 -8.55 5.17 8.09
N GLY A 49 -7.77 4.63 7.15
CA GLY A 49 -8.08 4.69 5.72
C GLY A 49 -7.07 5.42 4.85
N VAL A 50 -5.85 5.64 5.34
CA VAL A 50 -4.76 6.29 4.58
C VAL A 50 -3.61 5.31 4.42
N VAL A 51 -3.23 4.98 3.19
CA VAL A 51 -2.01 4.18 2.96
C VAL A 51 -0.85 5.15 2.78
N ILE A 52 0.19 5.01 3.61
CA ILE A 52 1.45 5.71 3.40
C ILE A 52 2.38 4.71 2.71
N THR A 53 2.42 4.73 1.38
CA THR A 53 3.42 3.94 0.65
C THR A 53 4.80 4.53 0.81
N ASP A 54 5.85 3.72 0.66
CA ASP A 54 7.24 4.20 0.68
C ASP A 54 7.49 5.30 -0.38
N ASP A 55 6.82 5.27 -1.54
CA ASP A 55 6.83 6.38 -2.51
C ASP A 55 6.27 7.69 -1.90
N ALA A 56 5.16 7.61 -1.17
CA ALA A 56 4.59 8.78 -0.48
C ALA A 56 5.41 9.18 0.75
N LYS A 57 6.10 8.23 1.38
CA LYS A 57 6.99 8.46 2.52
C LYS A 57 8.27 9.16 2.07
N ALA A 58 8.80 8.82 0.88
CA ALA A 58 9.92 9.53 0.27
C ALA A 58 9.56 11.01 0.04
N ASP A 59 8.34 11.30 -0.45
CA ASP A 59 7.87 12.68 -0.61
C ASP A 59 7.71 13.42 0.74
N LEU A 60 7.20 12.77 1.79
CA LEU A 60 7.11 13.40 3.13
C LEU A 60 8.50 13.67 3.74
N THR A 61 9.47 12.77 3.57
CA THR A 61 10.82 12.96 4.13
C THR A 61 11.57 14.13 3.48
N LEU A 62 11.23 14.51 2.25
CA LEU A 62 11.78 15.70 1.62
C LEU A 62 11.14 16.98 2.20
N VAL A 63 9.82 16.99 2.34
CA VAL A 63 9.07 18.16 2.85
C VAL A 63 9.42 18.48 4.30
N GLU A 64 9.60 17.47 5.16
CA GLU A 64 10.03 17.69 6.54
C GLU A 64 11.49 18.17 6.65
N MET A 65 12.34 17.87 5.66
CA MET A 65 13.72 18.37 5.62
C MET A 65 13.80 19.84 5.16
N PHE A 66 12.86 20.31 4.32
CA PHE A 66 12.81 21.71 3.86
C PHE A 66 12.10 22.67 4.82
N ALA A 67 11.32 22.17 5.79
CA ALA A 67 10.69 23.01 6.82
C ALA A 67 11.65 23.43 7.95
N ALA A 68 12.90 22.97 7.92
CA ALA A 68 13.94 23.27 8.91
C ALA A 68 15.03 24.25 8.39
N TYR A 69 14.81 24.94 7.28
CA TYR A 69 15.70 25.99 6.78
C TYR A 69 14.98 27.33 6.62
#